data_AF-A0A9N9P8L8-F1
#
_entry.id   AF-A0A9N9P8L8-F1
#
_cell.length_a   1.000
_cell.length_b   1.000
_cell.length_c   1.000
_cell.angle_alpha   90.00
_cell.angle_beta   90.00
_cell.angle_gamma   90.00
#
_symmetry.space_group_name_H-M   'P 1'
#
loop_
_entity.id
_entity.type
_entity.pdbx_description
1 polymer ?
#
loop_
_entity_poly.entity_id
_entity_poly.type
_entity_poly.pdbx_seq_one_letter_code
_entity_poly.pdbx_strand_id
1 'polypeptide(L)'
;CATSNVRFGKVDLEQYPALAEEYNISLLPTSLDLPTLILLKNGKEISRLPQKIRDGTDEDLNKIKIKPLRDVKATWDRLGWDRSMKSIITEFKLESLHKTT
;
A
#
# COMPACT_ATOMS: atom_id res chain seq x y z
N CYS A 1 -20.69 15.71 0.56
CA CYS A 1 -19.54 14.93 1.07
C CYS A 1 -19.72 13.44 0.76
N ALA A 2 -19.48 13.06 -0.48
CA ALA A 2 -19.19 11.71 -0.94
C ALA A 2 -18.80 11.91 -2.41
N THR A 3 -17.54 11.69 -2.77
CA THR A 3 -17.14 11.66 -4.18
C THR A 3 -17.83 10.46 -4.80
N SER A 4 -18.83 10.68 -5.66
CA SER A 4 -19.68 9.63 -6.28
C SER A 4 -18.91 8.55 -7.05
N ASN A 5 -17.60 8.76 -7.25
CA ASN A 5 -16.74 7.99 -8.13
C ASN A 5 -15.76 7.07 -7.37
N VAL A 6 -15.71 7.13 -6.04
CA VAL A 6 -14.85 6.27 -5.21
C VAL A 6 -15.71 5.41 -4.31
N ARG A 7 -15.50 4.09 -4.38
CA ARG A 7 -16.18 3.10 -3.54
C ARG A 7 -15.17 2.44 -2.63
N PHE A 8 -15.56 2.24 -1.37
CA PHE A 8 -14.75 1.56 -0.38
C PHE A 8 -15.28 0.14 -0.19
N GLY A 9 -14.35 -0.82 -0.11
CA GLY A 9 -14.61 -2.20 0.22
C GLY A 9 -13.64 -2.65 1.30
N LYS A 10 -14.09 -3.57 2.14
CA LYS A 10 -13.25 -4.29 3.10
C LYS A 10 -13.38 -5.78 2.79
N VAL A 11 -12.25 -6.46 2.75
CA VAL A 11 -12.18 -7.90 2.52
C VAL A 11 -11.39 -8.53 3.65
N ASP A 12 -11.88 -9.65 4.15
CA ASP A 12 -11.16 -10.49 5.09
C ASP A 12 -10.32 -11.50 4.30
N LEU A 13 -8.99 -11.35 4.34
CA LEU A 13 -8.10 -12.19 3.55
C LEU A 13 -7.93 -13.60 4.14
N GLU A 14 -8.30 -13.83 5.40
CA GLU A 14 -8.32 -15.19 5.96
C GLU A 14 -9.44 -16.04 5.36
N GLN A 15 -10.54 -15.40 4.95
CA GLN A 15 -11.66 -16.06 4.26
C GLN A 15 -11.42 -16.21 2.75
N TYR A 16 -10.63 -15.32 2.16
CA TYR A 16 -10.34 -15.28 0.71
C TYR A 16 -8.83 -15.30 0.43
N PRO A 17 -8.12 -16.41 0.75
CA PRO A 17 -6.67 -16.49 0.63
C PRO A 17 -6.15 -16.33 -0.80
N ALA A 18 -6.96 -16.70 -1.80
CA ALA A 18 -6.63 -16.50 -3.21
C ALA A 18 -6.38 -15.02 -3.56
N LEU A 19 -7.09 -14.09 -2.90
CA LEU A 19 -6.86 -12.64 -3.09
C LEU A 19 -5.55 -12.18 -2.46
N ALA A 20 -5.13 -12.80 -1.35
CA ALA A 20 -3.84 -12.51 -0.73
C ALA A 20 -2.69 -12.91 -1.67
N GLU A 21 -2.81 -14.06 -2.34
CA GLU A 21 -1.85 -14.49 -3.37
C GLU A 21 -1.87 -13.56 -4.59
N GLU A 22 -3.06 -13.24 -5.12
CA GLU A 22 -3.24 -12.36 -6.28
C GLU A 22 -2.59 -10.98 -6.08
N TYR A 23 -2.83 -10.35 -4.93
CA TYR A 23 -2.27 -9.04 -4.58
C TYR A 23 -0.92 -9.12 -3.87
N ASN A 24 -0.37 -10.32 -3.71
CA ASN A 24 0.92 -10.58 -3.08
C ASN A 24 1.02 -9.93 -1.69
N ILE A 25 0.04 -10.22 -0.84
CA ILE A 25 -0.08 -9.76 0.54
C ILE A 25 0.22 -10.96 1.43
N SER A 26 1.26 -10.86 2.26
CA SER A 26 1.53 -11.92 3.23
C SER A 26 0.56 -11.84 4.41
N LEU A 27 0.01 -12.99 4.79
CA LEU A 27 -0.84 -13.14 5.98
C LEU A 27 -0.04 -13.44 7.26
N LEU A 28 1.26 -13.68 7.13
CA LEU A 28 2.11 -13.95 8.28
C LEU A 28 2.17 -12.73 9.22
N PRO A 29 2.01 -12.89 10.55
CA PRO A 29 2.09 -11.78 11.50
C PRO A 29 3.43 -11.02 11.44
N THR A 30 4.50 -11.71 11.05
CA THR A 30 5.85 -11.15 10.92
C THR A 30 6.07 -10.32 9.66
N SER A 31 5.18 -10.42 8.66
CA SER A 31 5.35 -9.73 7.38
C SER A 31 4.95 -8.26 7.41
N LEU A 32 4.07 -7.90 8.35
CA LEU A 32 3.60 -6.52 8.58
C LEU A 32 2.91 -5.89 7.36
N ASP A 33 2.44 -6.73 6.43
CA ASP A 33 1.71 -6.28 5.24
C ASP A 33 0.27 -5.89 5.59
N LEU A 34 -0.28 -6.41 6.70
CA LEU A 34 -1.63 -6.11 7.16
C LEU A 34 -1.66 -4.94 8.16
N PRO A 35 -2.65 -4.03 8.06
CA PRO A 35 -3.64 -3.93 7.00
C PRO A 35 -3.05 -3.36 5.69
N THR A 36 -3.53 -3.85 4.54
CA THR A 36 -3.23 -3.28 3.22
C THR A 36 -4.44 -2.50 2.68
N LEU A 37 -4.20 -1.31 2.14
CA LEU A 37 -5.14 -0.52 1.35
C LEU A 37 -4.68 -0.52 -0.11
N ILE A 38 -5.59 -0.80 -1.05
CA ILE A 38 -5.32 -0.82 -2.48
C ILE A 38 -6.33 0.08 -3.19
N LEU A 39 -5.85 0.96 -4.07
CA LEU A 39 -6.71 1.70 -4.99
C LEU A 39 -6.77 0.96 -6.33
N LEU A 40 -7.98 0.53 -6.66
CA LEU A 40 -8.28 -0.13 -7.93
C LEU A 40 -8.95 0.84 -8.89
N LYS A 41 -8.52 0.85 -10.16
CA LYS A 41 -9.19 1.54 -11.26
C LYS A 41 -9.29 0.59 -12.46
N ASN A 42 -10.51 0.41 -12.98
CA ASN A 42 -10.78 -0.51 -14.09
C ASN A 42 -10.23 -1.93 -13.85
N GLY A 43 -10.37 -2.44 -12.62
CA GLY A 43 -9.89 -3.77 -12.23
C GLY A 43 -8.38 -3.90 -12.04
N LYS A 44 -7.60 -2.81 -12.13
CA LYS A 44 -6.14 -2.82 -11.95
C LYS A 44 -5.72 -2.03 -10.72
N GLU A 45 -4.68 -2.52 -10.04
CA GLU A 45 -4.01 -1.81 -8.95
C GLU A 45 -3.26 -0.58 -9.48
N ILE A 46 -3.55 0.57 -8.88
CA ILE A 46 -2.94 1.87 -9.23
C ILE A 46 -1.92 2.29 -8.17
N SER A 47 -2.25 2.10 -6.89
CA SER A 47 -1.37 2.36 -5.76
C SER A 47 -1.84 1.59 -4.52
N ARG A 48 -0.97 1.49 -3.52
CA ARG A 48 -1.25 0.78 -2.27
C ARG A 48 -0.47 1.31 -1.07
N LEU A 49 -0.99 1.03 0.12
CA LEU A 49 -0.33 1.23 1.41
C LEU A 49 -0.42 -0.07 2.24
N PRO A 50 0.65 -0.52 2.91
CA PRO A 50 2.02 -0.07 2.73
C PRO A 50 2.50 -0.28 1.29
N GLN A 51 3.46 0.55 0.86
CA GLN A 51 4.05 0.42 -0.47
C GLN A 51 4.77 -0.92 -0.59
N LYS A 52 4.63 -1.57 -1.75
CA LYS A 52 5.33 -2.83 -2.02
C LYS A 52 6.80 -2.52 -2.26
N ILE A 53 7.65 -2.85 -1.29
CA ILE A 53 9.10 -2.83 -1.47
C ILE A 53 9.42 -3.90 -2.51
N ARG A 54 9.65 -3.47 -3.74
CA ARG A 54 10.23 -4.34 -4.77
C ARG A 54 11.73 -4.27 -4.54
N ASP A 55 12.34 -5.42 -4.25
CA ASP A 55 13.80 -5.53 -4.17
C ASP A 55 14.43 -4.88 -5.42
N GLY A 56 15.09 -3.74 -5.21
CA GLY A 56 15.87 -3.05 -6.23
C GLY A 56 15.29 -1.78 -6.87
N THR A 57 14.05 -1.35 -6.62
CA THR A 57 13.49 -0.13 -7.29
C THR A 57 13.37 1.11 -6.43
N ASP A 58 13.50 1.01 -5.10
CA ASP A 58 13.52 2.21 -4.27
C ASP A 58 14.91 2.84 -4.38
N GLU A 59 15.05 3.82 -5.29
CA GLU A 59 16.27 4.63 -5.42
C GLU A 59 16.76 5.15 -4.07
N ASP A 60 15.83 5.46 -3.16
CA ASP A 60 16.12 5.94 -1.81
C ASP A 60 16.63 4.86 -0.85
N LEU A 61 16.21 3.59 -1.01
CA LEU A 61 16.80 2.47 -0.27
C LEU A 61 18.17 2.08 -0.85
N ASN A 62 18.30 2.11 -2.19
CA ASN A 62 19.57 1.77 -2.86
C ASN A 62 20.69 2.80 -2.58
N LYS A 63 20.34 4.05 -2.26
CA LYS A 63 21.30 5.08 -1.77
C LYS A 63 21.90 4.72 -0.40
N ILE A 64 21.21 3.93 0.42
CA ILE A 64 21.70 3.49 1.73
C ILE A 64 22.67 2.31 1.50
N LYS A 65 23.98 2.58 1.56
CA LYS A 65 25.01 1.56 1.29
C LYS A 65 25.07 0.46 2.35
N ILE A 66 24.67 0.78 3.58
CA ILE A 66 24.75 -0.12 4.73
C ILE A 66 23.49 -1.00 4.75
N LYS A 67 23.66 -2.31 4.55
CA LYS A 67 22.57 -3.31 4.54
C LYS A 67 21.63 -3.23 5.76
N PRO A 68 22.11 -3.26 7.02
CA PRO A 68 21.20 -3.24 8.17
C PRO A 68 20.35 -1.96 8.26
N LEU A 69 20.87 -0.81 7.81
CA LEU A 69 20.09 0.43 7.78
C LEU A 69 19.02 0.42 6.68
N ARG A 70 19.27 -0.26 5.55
CA ARG A 70 18.24 -0.51 4.52
C ARG A 70 17.13 -1.36 5.07
N ASP A 71 17.48 -2.47 5.72
CA ASP A 71 16.51 -3.43 6.24
C ASP A 71 15.66 -2.79 7.35
N VAL A 72 16.27 -1.99 8.22
CA VAL A 72 15.55 -1.20 9.23
C VAL A 72 14.64 -0.16 8.59
N LYS A 73 15.11 0.58 7.57
CA LYS A 73 14.26 1.56 6.87
C LYS A 73 13.08 0.90 6.15
N ALA A 74 13.33 -0.19 5.43
CA ALA A 74 12.30 -1.01 4.78
C ALA A 74 11.27 -1.54 5.80
N THR A 75 11.74 -2.03 6.95
CA THR A 75 10.88 -2.49 8.04
C THR A 75 10.09 -1.34 8.66
N TRP A 76 10.70 -0.16 8.82
CA TRP A 76 10.04 1.02 9.37
C TRP A 76 8.98 1.58 8.43
N ASP A 77 9.24 1.62 7.13
CA ASP A 77 8.27 2.06 6.12
C ASP A 77 7.05 1.12 6.08
N ARG A 78 7.22 -0.17 6.41
CA ARG A 78 6.10 -1.13 6.59
C ARG A 78 5.39 -1.01 7.94
N LEU A 79 6.14 -0.85 9.03
CA LEU A 79 5.60 -0.73 10.40
C LEU A 79 4.87 0.59 10.64
N GLY A 80 5.44 1.66 10.12
CA GLY A 80 5.20 3.03 10.54
C GLY A 80 4.63 3.92 9.45
N TRP A 81 4.11 3.36 8.35
CA TRP A 81 3.39 4.19 7.38
C TRP A 81 2.25 4.91 8.10
N ASP A 82 2.19 6.23 7.88
CA ASP A 82 1.20 7.08 8.53
C ASP A 82 -0.19 6.70 8.03
N ARG A 83 -1.05 6.20 8.93
CA ARG A 83 -2.43 5.81 8.63
C ARG A 83 -3.40 6.99 8.68
N SER A 84 -2.90 8.22 8.88
CA SER A 84 -3.73 9.42 8.89
C SER A 84 -4.46 9.57 7.54
N MET A 85 -5.66 10.14 7.59
CA MET A 85 -6.42 10.47 6.38
C MET A 85 -5.60 11.36 5.43
N LYS A 86 -4.73 12.21 5.96
CA LYS A 86 -3.85 13.07 5.17
C LYS A 86 -2.86 12.25 4.34
N SER A 87 -2.20 11.26 4.95
CA SER A 87 -1.29 10.34 4.26
C SER A 87 -2.02 9.56 3.17
N ILE A 88 -3.19 9.01 3.48
CA ILE A 88 -4.06 8.30 2.53
C ILE A 88 -4.46 9.21 1.36
N ILE A 89 -4.94 10.42 1.63
CA ILE A 89 -5.33 11.39 0.59
C ILE A 89 -4.14 11.73 -0.32
N THR A 90 -2.95 11.89 0.27
CA THR A 90 -1.72 12.25 -0.44
C THR A 90 -1.25 11.11 -1.33
N GLU A 91 -1.15 9.89 -0.80
CA GLU A 91 -0.67 8.70 -1.53
C GLU A 91 -1.61 8.32 -2.68
N PHE A 92 -2.91 8.24 -2.39
CA PHE A 92 -3.92 7.88 -3.38
C PHE A 92 -4.33 9.06 -4.28
N LYS A 93 -3.75 10.25 -4.05
CA LYS A 93 -4.05 11.50 -4.76
C LYS A 93 -5.56 11.69 -4.91
N LEU A 94 -6.33 11.45 -3.84
CA LEU A 94 -7.79 11.40 -3.88
C LEU A 94 -8.39 12.73 -4.34
N GLU A 95 -7.71 13.83 -4.06
CA GLU A 95 -8.05 15.16 -4.55
C GLU A 95 -7.96 15.30 -6.06
N SER A 96 -7.28 14.43 -6.80
CA SER A 96 -7.26 14.49 -8.27
C SER A 96 -8.37 13.68 -8.93
N LEU A 97 -8.99 12.75 -8.19
CA LEU A 97 -9.96 11.79 -8.74
C LEU A 97 -11.31 12.43 -9.09
N HIS A 98 -11.59 13.66 -8.67
CA HIS A 98 -12.83 14.36 -8.99
C HIS A 98 -12.87 14.99 -10.39
N LYS A 99 -11.77 14.97 -11.17
CA LYS A 99 -11.65 15.71 -12.44
C LYS A 99 -11.92 14.91 -13.72
N THR A 100 -12.29 13.63 -13.62
CA THR A 100 -12.65 12.85 -14.81
C THR A 100 -14.17 12.82 -14.96
N THR A 101 -14.69 13.87 -15.60
CA THR A 101 -16.04 13.94 -16.18
C THR A 101 -15.90 13.88 -17.69
#